data_AF-A0A164ES96-F1
#
_entry.id   AF-A0A164ES96-F1
#
_cell.length_a   1.000
_cell.length_b   1.000
_cell.length_c   1.000
_cell.angle_alpha   90.00
_cell.angle_beta   90.00
_cell.angle_gamma   90.00
#
_symmetry.space_group_name_H-M   'P 1'
#
loop_
_entity.id
_entity.type
_entity.pdbx_description
1 polymer ?
#
loop_
_entity_poly.entity_id
_entity_poly.type
_entity_poly.pdbx_seq_one_letter_code
_entity_poly.pdbx_strand_id
1 'polypeptide(L)'
;SFDPLKLRTLCEKLQVSPIEQDERNLLREYLAIMTPIAIYLDVLQGETNCFLGLVLPSLMMLRSKLTELVLDITEELRDGILLRLEE
;
A
#
# COMPACT_ATOMS: atom_id res chain seq x y z
N SER A 1 13.42 8.32 -10.65
CA SER A 1 14.10 7.40 -9.71
C SER A 1 14.11 8.02 -8.33
N PHE A 2 14.05 7.20 -7.28
CA PHE A 2 14.23 7.65 -5.90
C PHE A 2 15.69 8.11 -5.72
N ASP A 3 15.89 9.32 -5.21
CA ASP A 3 17.21 9.90 -4.97
C ASP A 3 17.45 9.98 -3.45
N PRO A 4 18.28 9.09 -2.86
CA PRO A 4 18.50 9.04 -1.43
C PRO A 4 19.17 10.30 -0.88
N LEU A 5 19.88 11.07 -1.72
CA LEU A 5 20.50 12.33 -1.29
C LEU A 5 19.45 13.42 -1.09
N LYS A 6 18.43 13.48 -1.95
CA LYS A 6 17.32 14.44 -1.80
C LYS A 6 16.53 14.23 -0.53
N LEU A 7 16.26 12.96 -0.17
CA LEU A 7 15.54 12.63 1.05
C LEU A 7 16.35 13.02 2.29
N ARG A 8 17.66 12.75 2.29
CA ARG A 8 18.57 13.17 3.38
C ARG A 8 18.60 14.68 3.53
N THR A 9 18.78 15.42 2.44
CA THR A 9 18.76 16.89 2.46
C THR A 9 17.42 17.43 2.95
N LEU A 10 16.30 16.76 2.64
CA LEU A 10 14.98 17.14 3.14
C LEU A 10 14.88 16.92 4.66
N CYS A 11 15.31 15.76 5.17
CA CYS A 11 15.35 15.48 6.61
C CYS A 11 16.18 16.53 7.37
N GLU A 12 17.36 16.87 6.85
CA GLU A 12 18.22 17.91 7.40
C GLU A 12 17.53 19.27 7.44
N LYS A 13 16.88 19.69 6.35
CA LYS A 13 16.13 20.96 6.28
C LYS A 13 14.93 21.00 7.22
N LEU A 14 14.26 19.86 7.41
CA LEU A 14 13.12 19.71 8.31
C LEU A 14 13.54 19.49 9.76
N GLN A 15 14.85 19.38 10.04
CA GLN A 15 15.41 19.07 11.36
C GLN A 15 14.83 17.79 11.99
N VAL A 16 14.54 16.79 11.15
CA VAL A 16 14.07 15.47 11.57
C VAL A 16 15.17 14.43 11.38
N SER A 17 15.08 13.33 12.12
CA SER A 17 15.99 12.20 11.98
C SER A 17 16.03 11.71 10.52
N PRO A 18 17.22 11.39 9.98
CA PRO A 18 17.33 10.76 8.67
C PRO A 18 16.57 9.43 8.67
N ILE A 19 15.82 9.17 7.60
CA ILE A 19 15.15 7.89 7.44
C ILE A 19 16.22 6.80 7.25
N GLU A 20 16.17 5.77 8.09
CA GLU A 20 17.09 4.64 8.06
C GLU A 20 16.73 3.62 6.97
N GLN A 21 17.58 2.60 6.79
CA GLN A 21 17.32 1.60 5.75
C GLN A 21 16.08 0.76 6.09
N ASP A 22 15.89 0.40 7.35
CA ASP A 22 14.75 -0.41 7.78
C ASP A 22 13.44 0.37 7.67
N GLU A 23 13.45 1.66 8.01
CA GLU A 23 12.31 2.55 7.79
C GLU A 23 11.97 2.71 6.30
N ARG A 24 12.99 2.78 5.43
CA ARG A 24 12.77 2.77 3.97
C ARG A 24 12.17 1.45 3.49
N ASN A 25 12.64 0.32 4.01
CA ASN A 25 12.12 -0.99 3.67
C ASN A 25 10.65 -1.12 4.11
N LEU A 26 10.33 -0.69 5.33
CA LEU A 26 8.97 -0.61 5.85
C LEU A 26 8.07 0.23 4.94
N LEU A 27 8.49 1.44 4.58
CA LEU A 27 7.73 2.33 3.70
C LEU A 27 7.49 1.72 2.32
N ARG A 28 8.51 1.07 1.75
CA ARG A 28 8.40 0.38 0.46
C ARG A 28 7.33 -0.71 0.50
N GLU A 29 7.34 -1.53 1.55
CA GLU A 29 6.37 -2.61 1.71
C GLU A 29 4.97 -2.10 2.02
N TYR A 30 4.85 -1.11 2.91
CA TYR A 30 3.59 -0.42 3.18
C TYR A 30 2.97 0.12 1.88
N LEU A 31 3.77 0.77 1.03
CA LEU A 31 3.31 1.25 -0.26
C LEU A 31 2.89 0.10 -1.18
N ALA A 32 3.58 -1.05 -1.16
CA ALA A 32 3.20 -2.22 -1.95
C ALA A 32 1.81 -2.76 -1.56
N ILE A 33 1.46 -2.71 -0.27
CA ILE A 33 0.13 -3.09 0.24
C ILE A 33 -0.92 -2.01 -0.10
N MET A 34 -0.62 -0.75 0.21
CA MET A 34 -1.63 0.33 0.17
C MET A 34 -1.90 0.87 -1.23
N THR A 35 -0.93 0.81 -2.15
CA THR A 35 -1.12 1.28 -3.53
C THR A 35 -2.28 0.57 -4.25
N PRO A 36 -2.35 -0.77 -4.30
CA PRO A 36 -3.49 -1.44 -4.94
C PRO A 36 -4.80 -1.10 -4.23
N ILE A 37 -4.82 -1.01 -2.89
CA ILE A 37 -6.02 -0.65 -2.13
C ILE A 37 -6.53 0.74 -2.55
N ALA A 38 -5.66 1.74 -2.59
CA ALA A 38 -6.03 3.08 -3.02
C ALA A 38 -6.59 3.09 -4.46
N ILE A 39 -5.97 2.36 -5.38
CA ILE A 39 -6.46 2.23 -6.76
C ILE A 39 -7.87 1.63 -6.81
N TYR A 40 -8.12 0.54 -6.10
CA TYR A 40 -9.45 -0.08 -6.11
C TYR A 40 -10.49 0.77 -5.40
N LEU A 41 -10.12 1.49 -4.34
CA LEU A 41 -11.01 2.47 -3.69
C LEU A 41 -11.37 3.60 -4.64
N ASP A 42 -10.40 4.17 -5.37
CA ASP A 42 -10.66 5.22 -6.37
C ASP A 42 -11.61 4.73 -7.46
N VAL A 43 -11.44 3.49 -7.94
CA VAL A 43 -12.35 2.88 -8.93
C VAL A 43 -13.75 2.70 -8.35
N LEU A 44 -13.87 2.14 -7.14
CA LEU A 44 -15.17 1.87 -6.52
C LEU A 44 -15.91 3.14 -6.09
N GLN A 45 -15.17 4.20 -5.70
CA GLN A 45 -15.74 5.46 -5.20
C GLN A 45 -15.97 6.49 -6.32
N GLY A 46 -15.23 6.41 -7.44
CA GLY A 46 -15.38 7.32 -8.57
C GLY A 46 -16.55 7.00 -9.50
N GLU A 47 -17.10 5.79 -9.43
CA GLU A 47 -18.19 5.35 -10.30
C GLU A 47 -19.56 5.81 -9.79
N THR A 48 -20.10 6.86 -10.43
CA THR A 48 -21.46 7.40 -10.15
C THR A 48 -22.60 6.39 -10.33
N ASN A 49 -22.36 5.30 -11.09
CA ASN A 49 -23.28 4.19 -11.29
C ASN A 49 -22.61 2.87 -10.90
N CYS A 50 -21.91 2.82 -9.75
CA CYS A 50 -21.25 1.61 -9.29
C CYS A 50 -22.28 0.50 -9.04
N PHE A 51 -22.53 -0.32 -10.05
CA PHE A 51 -23.28 -1.55 -9.90
C PHE A 51 -22.50 -2.45 -8.94
N LEU A 52 -23.16 -3.05 -7.96
CA LEU A 52 -22.56 -4.05 -7.05
C LEU A 52 -21.77 -5.16 -7.79
N GLY A 53 -22.03 -5.34 -9.09
CA GLY A 53 -21.30 -6.25 -9.97
C GLY A 53 -19.80 -5.97 -10.14
N LEU A 54 -19.29 -4.77 -9.80
CA LEU A 54 -17.85 -4.47 -9.84
C LEU A 54 -17.15 -4.65 -8.49
N VAL A 55 -17.90 -4.72 -7.38
CA VAL A 55 -17.34 -4.83 -6.02
C VAL A 55 -16.63 -6.17 -5.85
N LEU A 56 -17.35 -7.27 -6.04
CA LEU A 56 -16.80 -8.62 -5.88
C LEU A 56 -15.55 -8.86 -6.75
N PRO A 57 -15.53 -8.59 -8.07
CA PRO A 57 -14.32 -8.80 -8.87
C PRO A 57 -13.16 -7.89 -8.45
N SER A 58 -13.44 -6.66 -8.00
CA SER A 58 -12.40 -5.76 -7.48
C SER A 58 -11.78 -6.29 -6.19
N LEU A 59 -12.59 -6.79 -5.27
CA LEU A 59 -12.12 -7.41 -4.03
C LEU A 59 -11.33 -8.70 -4.30
N MET A 60 -11.79 -9.56 -5.22
CA MET A 60 -11.05 -10.77 -5.61
C MET A 60 -9.69 -10.46 -6.22
N MET A 61 -9.61 -9.43 -7.07
CA MET A 61 -8.36 -9.01 -7.70
C MET A 61 -7.41 -8.35 -6.68
N LEU A 62 -7.94 -7.51 -5.78
CA LEU A 62 -7.17 -6.94 -4.68
C LEU A 62 -6.59 -8.05 -3.80
N ARG A 63 -7.40 -9.05 -3.43
CA ARG A 63 -6.95 -10.20 -2.64
C ARG A 63 -5.79 -10.92 -3.31
N SER A 64 -5.94 -11.28 -4.59
CA SER A 64 -4.86 -11.97 -5.35
C SER A 64 -3.56 -11.18 -5.30
N LYS A 65 -3.63 -9.86 -5.56
CA LYS A 65 -2.46 -8.98 -5.52
C LYS A 65 -1.79 -8.95 -4.15
N LEU A 66 -2.55 -8.91 -3.06
CA LEU A 66 -2.00 -8.87 -1.70
C LEU A 66 -1.41 -10.23 -1.27
N THR A 67 -2.00 -11.34 -1.71
CA THR A 67 -1.47 -12.70 -1.45
C THR A 67 -0.13 -12.93 -2.15
N GLU A 68 0.08 -12.36 -3.34
CA GLU A 68 1.32 -12.50 -4.11
C GLU A 68 2.50 -11.68 -3.55
N LEU A 69 2.26 -10.78 -2.59
CA LEU A 69 3.32 -9.97 -1.99
C LEU A 69 4.24 -10.83 -1.10
N VAL A 70 5.54 -10.69 -1.32
CA VAL A 70 6.60 -11.18 -0.43
C VAL A 70 7.11 -9.98 0.36
N LEU A 71 6.94 -10.03 1.68
CA LEU A 71 7.16 -8.93 2.61
C LEU A 71 8.04 -9.43 3.76
N ASP A 72 8.95 -8.58 4.25
CA ASP A 72 9.86 -8.93 5.34
C ASP A 72 9.43 -8.27 6.67
N ILE A 73 8.67 -7.18 6.62
CA ILE A 73 8.37 -6.33 7.80
C ILE A 73 6.85 -6.18 8.02
N THR A 74 6.06 -6.10 6.95
CA THR A 74 4.63 -5.71 7.02
C THR A 74 3.64 -6.86 6.81
N GLU A 75 4.07 -8.11 7.06
CA GLU A 75 3.23 -9.31 6.90
C GLU A 75 1.92 -9.22 7.70
N GLU A 76 2.00 -8.81 8.97
CA GLU A 76 0.81 -8.69 9.85
C GLU A 76 -0.22 -7.69 9.30
N LEU A 77 0.25 -6.60 8.68
CA LEU A 77 -0.65 -5.62 8.06
C LEU A 77 -1.35 -6.23 6.84
N ARG A 78 -0.60 -6.92 5.98
CA ARG A 78 -1.14 -7.61 4.80
C ARG A 78 -2.17 -8.66 5.22
N ASP A 79 -1.85 -9.47 6.22
CA ASP A 79 -2.70 -10.56 6.70
C ASP A 79 -3.98 -10.03 7.38
N GLY A 80 -3.85 -8.95 8.17
CA GLY A 80 -5.01 -8.28 8.76
C GLY A 80 -5.97 -7.72 7.71
N ILE A 81 -5.46 -7.17 6.60
CA ILE A 81 -6.29 -6.70 5.48
C ILE A 81 -6.92 -7.87 4.74
N LEU A 82 -6.16 -8.94 4.46
CA LEU A 82 -6.69 -10.14 3.81
C LEU A 82 -7.85 -10.75 4.59
N LEU A 83 -7.73 -10.86 5.91
CA LEU A 83 -8.81 -11.35 6.78
C LEU A 83 -10.10 -10.54 6.62
N ARG A 84 -10.00 -9.21 6.51
CA ARG A 84 -11.16 -8.32 6.36
C ARG A 84 -11.75 -8.33 4.95
N LEU A 85 -11.03 -8.80 3.95
CA LEU A 85 -11.57 -9.01 2.60
C LEU A 85 -12.39 -10.30 2.49
N GLU A 86 -12.33 -11.18 3.50
CA GLU A 86 -13.08 -12.45 3.56
C GLU A 86 -14.38 -12.36 4.38
N GLU A 87 -14.55 -11.29 5.17
CA GLU A 87 -15.76 -10.97 5.94
C GLU A 87 -16.86 -10.35 5.05
#